data_AF-A0A925ZMB0-F1
#
_entry.id   AF-A0A925ZMB0-F1
#
_cell.length_a   1.000
_cell.length_b   1.000
_cell.length_c   1.000
_cell.angle_alpha   90.00
_cell.angle_beta   90.00
_cell.angle_gamma   90.00
#
_symmetry.space_group_name_H-M   'P 1'
#
loop_
_entity.id
_entity.type
_entity.pdbx_description
1 polymer ?
#
loop_
_entity_poly.entity_id
_entity_poly.type
_entity_poly.pdbx_seq_one_letter_code
_entity_poly.pdbx_strand_id
1 'polypeptide(L)'
;MGFVRVGLVVTMWLSLLGCGPAVVDDDADTGSAGETSGGLGERPGEPGAMYSACAEISMCAPLEFCVFPDREGGYCSSACAGGNDASACAPAPGDGAEPSCLDIGVPDGRLVCALDCSEGECPADMRCEGIETPTGARRVCF
;
A
#
# COMPACT_ATOMS: atom_id res chain seq x y z
N MET A 1 10.58 36.99 46.79
CA MET A 1 11.70 36.61 45.90
C MET A 1 11.19 36.67 44.48
N GLY A 2 11.78 37.24 43.44
CA GLY A 2 13.06 37.84 43.14
C GLY A 2 13.09 37.92 41.60
N PHE A 3 13.34 39.09 41.03
CA PHE A 3 13.36 39.32 39.58
C PHE A 3 14.59 38.68 38.93
N VAL A 4 14.45 38.01 37.78
CA VAL A 4 15.44 38.10 36.69
C VAL A 4 14.73 37.92 35.33
N ARG A 5 14.88 38.94 34.46
CA ARG A 5 14.62 38.90 33.01
C ARG A 5 15.89 38.40 32.30
N VAL A 6 15.77 37.43 31.40
CA VAL A 6 16.72 37.15 30.30
C VAL A 6 15.83 36.65 29.16
N GLY A 7 15.76 37.24 27.97
CA GLY A 7 16.84 37.84 27.19
C GLY A 7 16.90 37.02 25.90
N LEU A 8 16.30 37.58 24.86
CA LEU A 8 16.13 37.07 23.49
C LEU A 8 17.45 36.71 22.81
N VAL A 9 17.52 35.58 22.11
CA VAL A 9 18.43 35.38 20.97
C VAL A 9 17.70 34.63 19.86
N VAL A 10 17.19 35.41 18.90
CA VAL A 10 16.82 34.96 17.56
C VAL A 10 18.12 34.81 16.79
N THR A 11 18.59 33.59 16.56
CA THR A 11 19.68 33.30 15.61
C THR A 11 19.10 32.77 14.31
N MET A 12 18.73 33.73 13.47
CA MET A 12 18.51 33.61 12.04
C MET A 12 19.81 33.15 11.37
N TRP A 13 19.91 31.86 11.03
CA TRP A 13 20.99 31.36 10.16
C TRP A 13 20.52 31.44 8.71
N LEU A 14 20.90 32.56 8.10
CA LEU A 14 20.80 32.85 6.68
C LEU A 14 21.95 32.14 5.96
N SER A 15 21.78 30.85 5.64
CA SER A 15 22.73 30.12 4.78
C SER A 15 22.45 30.40 3.30
N LEU A 16 22.93 31.56 2.85
CA LEU A 16 23.23 31.82 1.45
C LEU A 16 24.47 31.00 1.06
N LEU A 17 24.26 29.83 0.47
CA LEU A 17 25.24 29.19 -0.40
C LEU A 17 24.68 29.22 -1.82
N GLY A 18 25.18 30.20 -2.58
CA GLY A 18 24.98 30.25 -4.01
C GLY A 18 25.74 29.13 -4.72
N CYS A 19 25.10 28.57 -5.74
CA CYS A 19 25.72 27.90 -6.87
C CYS A 19 24.83 28.18 -8.09
N GLY A 20 25.29 29.04 -8.99
CA GLY A 20 25.00 28.89 -10.43
C GLY A 20 26.17 28.16 -11.10
N PRO A 21 26.21 27.99 -12.43
CA PRO A 21 25.15 28.05 -13.44
C PRO A 21 24.77 26.65 -13.98
N ALA A 22 23.72 26.64 -14.80
CA ALA A 22 23.26 25.49 -15.58
C ALA A 22 24.36 24.86 -16.45
N VAL A 23 24.50 23.54 -16.35
CA VAL A 23 25.07 22.71 -17.42
C VAL A 23 23.89 22.04 -18.14
N VAL A 24 23.78 22.37 -19.42
CA VAL A 24 22.93 21.66 -20.38
C VAL A 24 23.82 20.53 -20.89
N ASP A 25 23.50 19.30 -20.56
CA ASP A 25 24.05 18.12 -21.24
C ASP A 25 22.88 17.47 -21.95
N ASP A 26 22.85 17.70 -23.26
CA ASP A 26 22.03 17.03 -24.25
C ASP A 26 22.91 15.92 -24.79
N ASP A 27 22.69 14.67 -24.35
CA ASP A 27 22.87 13.50 -25.21
C ASP A 27 22.32 12.22 -24.56
N ALA A 28 21.79 11.38 -25.45
CA ALA A 28 21.57 9.94 -25.30
C ALA A 28 20.52 9.44 -24.29
N ASP A 29 19.34 9.14 -24.85
CA ASP A 29 18.83 7.76 -24.84
C ASP A 29 18.71 7.11 -23.45
N THR A 30 17.92 7.71 -22.56
CA THR A 30 17.36 6.95 -21.44
C THR A 30 16.02 6.40 -21.87
N GLY A 31 16.06 5.31 -22.64
CA GLY A 31 15.01 4.32 -22.57
C GLY A 31 14.83 3.95 -21.09
N SER A 32 13.85 4.58 -20.43
CA SER A 32 13.33 4.11 -19.16
C SER A 32 12.55 2.83 -19.41
N ALA A 33 13.29 1.77 -19.73
CA ALA A 33 12.91 0.43 -19.31
C ALA A 33 13.64 0.24 -17.99
N GLY A 34 12.99 0.67 -16.90
CA GLY A 34 13.39 0.32 -15.55
C GLY A 34 13.25 -1.18 -15.40
N GLU A 35 14.27 -1.93 -15.83
CA GLU A 35 14.45 -3.32 -15.42
C GLU A 35 14.97 -3.30 -13.99
N THR A 36 14.04 -3.23 -13.04
CA THR A 36 14.32 -3.63 -11.66
C THR A 36 13.40 -4.77 -11.30
N SER A 37 14.04 -5.90 -11.01
CA SER A 37 13.51 -7.08 -10.31
C SER A 37 12.66 -8.01 -11.17
N GLY A 38 12.86 -9.32 -11.01
CA GLY A 38 11.88 -10.34 -11.42
C GLY A 38 10.60 -10.17 -10.61
N GLY A 39 9.82 -9.16 -11.00
CA GLY A 39 9.08 -8.29 -10.10
C GLY A 39 7.73 -8.84 -9.68
N LEU A 40 7.51 -8.81 -8.36
CA LEU A 40 6.21 -8.88 -7.72
C LEU A 40 5.29 -7.90 -8.46
N GLY A 41 4.25 -8.42 -9.11
CA GLY A 41 3.54 -7.72 -10.18
C GLY A 41 3.00 -6.36 -9.79
N GLU A 42 2.82 -5.49 -10.79
CA GLU A 42 2.29 -4.14 -10.59
C GLU A 42 0.79 -4.19 -10.31
N ARG A 43 0.33 -3.35 -9.37
CA ARG A 43 -1.09 -3.27 -9.01
C ARG A 43 -1.92 -2.70 -10.17
N PRO A 44 -3.19 -3.10 -10.31
CA PRO A 44 -4.08 -2.49 -11.30
C PRO A 44 -4.26 -1.00 -11.03
N GLY A 45 -3.96 -0.17 -12.04
CA GLY A 45 -4.17 1.29 -11.99
C GLY A 45 -5.61 1.72 -12.31
N GLU A 46 -6.45 0.79 -12.76
CA GLU A 46 -7.87 1.07 -13.03
C GLU A 46 -8.63 1.25 -11.69
N PRO A 47 -9.32 2.39 -11.48
CA PRO A 47 -10.06 2.62 -10.25
C PRO A 47 -11.19 1.61 -10.08
N GLY A 48 -11.31 1.04 -8.89
CA GLY A 48 -12.33 0.03 -8.58
C GLY A 48 -12.00 -1.38 -9.07
N ALA A 49 -10.86 -1.59 -9.72
CA ALA A 49 -10.37 -2.93 -10.02
C ALA A 49 -9.91 -3.64 -8.75
N MET A 50 -10.00 -4.97 -8.73
CA MET A 50 -9.52 -5.77 -7.61
C MET A 50 -8.02 -5.57 -7.40
N TYR A 51 -7.58 -5.38 -6.15
CA TYR A 51 -6.21 -5.01 -5.75
C TYR A 51 -5.76 -3.59 -6.14
N SER A 52 -6.59 -2.80 -6.84
CA SER A 52 -6.32 -1.38 -7.06
C SER A 52 -6.27 -0.60 -5.73
N ALA A 53 -5.52 0.49 -5.70
CA ALA A 53 -5.41 1.30 -4.48
C ALA A 53 -6.72 2.03 -4.16
N CYS A 54 -7.04 2.10 -2.88
CA CYS A 54 -8.19 2.87 -2.40
C CYS A 54 -7.89 3.53 -1.06
N ALA A 55 -8.51 4.69 -0.84
CA ALA A 55 -8.48 5.40 0.43
C ALA A 55 -9.84 5.34 1.16
N GLU A 56 -10.89 4.91 0.46
CA GLU A 56 -12.24 4.72 1.00
C GLU A 56 -13.03 3.73 0.13
N ILE A 57 -14.11 3.17 0.68
CA ILE A 57 -14.96 2.16 0.00
C ILE A 57 -15.56 2.70 -1.31
N SER A 58 -15.87 3.99 -1.39
CA SER A 58 -16.50 4.60 -2.58
C SER A 58 -15.61 4.54 -3.82
N MET A 59 -14.28 4.45 -3.65
CA MET A 59 -13.30 4.31 -4.73
C MET A 59 -13.27 2.90 -5.33
N CYS A 60 -13.89 1.93 -4.66
CA CYS A 60 -13.86 0.55 -5.07
C CYS A 60 -15.01 0.14 -5.98
N ALA A 61 -16.01 1.00 -6.19
CA ALA A 61 -17.14 0.67 -7.04
C ALA A 61 -16.68 0.12 -8.41
N PRO A 62 -17.21 -1.04 -8.86
CA PRO A 62 -18.39 -1.75 -8.35
C PRO A 62 -18.14 -2.69 -7.15
N LEU A 63 -16.89 -2.85 -6.71
CA LEU A 63 -16.55 -3.63 -5.52
C LEU A 63 -16.98 -2.93 -4.24
N GLU A 64 -17.36 -3.72 -3.24
CA GLU A 64 -17.99 -3.22 -2.01
C GLU A 64 -17.01 -3.01 -0.86
N PHE A 65 -15.72 -3.34 -1.05
CA PHE A 65 -14.73 -3.32 0.03
C PHE A 65 -13.45 -2.61 -0.37
N CYS A 66 -12.93 -1.84 0.57
CA CYS A 66 -11.54 -1.40 0.57
C CYS A 66 -10.88 -1.96 1.84
N VAL A 67 -9.85 -2.78 1.63
CA VAL A 67 -9.12 -3.54 2.64
C VAL A 67 -7.94 -2.72 3.15
N PHE A 68 -7.87 -2.47 4.47
CA PHE A 68 -6.83 -1.64 5.08
C PHE A 68 -6.28 -2.25 6.38
N PRO A 69 -5.00 -2.02 6.69
CA PRO A 69 -4.49 -2.07 8.05
C PRO A 69 -4.73 -0.68 8.69
N ASP A 70 -5.50 -0.62 9.77
CA ASP A 70 -5.50 0.49 10.74
C ASP A 70 -5.45 1.94 10.17
N ARG A 71 -6.40 2.29 9.29
CA ARG A 71 -6.65 3.66 8.76
C ARG A 71 -5.59 4.24 7.81
N GLU A 72 -4.79 3.41 7.15
CA GLU A 72 -3.94 3.83 6.02
C GLU A 72 -4.63 3.64 4.66
N GLY A 73 -3.93 3.88 3.55
CA GLY A 73 -4.38 3.50 2.20
C GLY A 73 -4.30 1.99 2.00
N GLY A 74 -5.19 1.41 1.18
CA GLY A 74 -5.39 -0.03 1.10
C GLY A 74 -5.68 -0.52 -0.32
N TYR A 75 -6.48 -1.56 -0.46
CA TYR A 75 -6.84 -2.09 -1.78
C TYR A 75 -8.29 -2.55 -1.93
N CYS A 76 -8.82 -2.41 -3.14
CA CYS A 76 -10.18 -2.81 -3.44
C CYS A 76 -10.30 -4.32 -3.52
N SER A 77 -11.34 -4.85 -2.90
CA SER A 77 -11.58 -6.30 -2.83
C SER A 77 -13.06 -6.64 -2.98
N SER A 78 -13.33 -7.91 -3.33
CA SER A 78 -14.66 -8.49 -3.45
C SER A 78 -15.01 -9.35 -2.24
N ALA A 79 -16.32 -9.55 -2.02
CA ALA A 79 -16.80 -10.56 -1.07
C ALA A 79 -16.45 -11.97 -1.57
N CYS A 80 -16.11 -12.83 -0.62
CA CYS A 80 -16.01 -14.27 -0.82
C CYS A 80 -17.28 -14.98 -0.37
N ALA A 81 -17.61 -16.09 -1.04
CA ALA A 81 -18.71 -16.96 -0.65
C ALA A 81 -18.37 -17.88 0.55
N GLY A 82 -17.08 -18.16 0.81
CA GLY A 82 -16.63 -19.01 1.92
C GLY A 82 -15.11 -19.00 2.14
N GLY A 83 -14.67 -19.42 3.33
CA GLY A 83 -13.29 -19.22 3.81
C GLY A 83 -12.19 -20.02 3.10
N ASN A 84 -12.56 -20.93 2.21
CA ASN A 84 -11.63 -21.73 1.40
C ASN A 84 -11.94 -21.67 -0.09
N ASP A 85 -12.85 -20.79 -0.53
CA ASP A 85 -13.24 -20.67 -1.93
C ASP A 85 -12.76 -19.35 -2.52
N ALA A 86 -11.48 -19.31 -2.90
CA ALA A 86 -10.87 -18.18 -3.60
C ALA A 86 -11.28 -18.09 -5.08
N SER A 87 -12.24 -18.90 -5.53
CA SER A 87 -12.76 -18.92 -6.90
C SER A 87 -13.33 -17.58 -7.36
N ALA A 88 -13.77 -16.74 -6.41
CA ALA A 88 -14.28 -15.39 -6.65
C ALA A 88 -13.20 -14.30 -6.62
N CYS A 89 -11.96 -14.67 -6.28
CA CYS A 89 -10.84 -13.73 -6.19
C CYS A 89 -10.13 -13.63 -7.54
N ALA A 90 -9.84 -12.40 -7.96
CA ALA A 90 -8.92 -12.18 -9.06
C ALA A 90 -7.54 -12.75 -8.69
N PRO A 91 -6.75 -13.21 -9.67
CA PRO A 91 -5.38 -13.61 -9.44
C PRO A 91 -4.59 -12.45 -8.83
N ALA A 92 -3.65 -12.77 -7.93
CA ALA A 92 -2.77 -11.78 -7.35
C ALA A 92 -1.96 -11.05 -8.44
N PRO A 93 -1.62 -9.77 -8.25
CA PRO A 93 -0.67 -9.09 -9.12
C PRO A 93 0.72 -9.74 -8.93
N GLY A 94 1.17 -10.50 -9.92
CA GLY A 94 2.42 -11.26 -9.90
C GLY A 94 2.31 -12.63 -9.22
N ASP A 95 3.47 -13.26 -8.99
CA ASP A 95 3.57 -14.65 -8.51
C ASP A 95 3.89 -14.77 -7.01
N GLY A 96 3.80 -13.66 -6.27
CA GLY A 96 4.33 -13.58 -4.90
C GLY A 96 3.37 -14.06 -3.81
N ALA A 97 2.10 -13.67 -3.82
CA ALA A 97 1.13 -13.95 -2.76
C ALA A 97 -0.10 -14.66 -3.33
N GLU A 98 -0.70 -15.58 -2.57
CA GLU A 98 -1.86 -16.33 -3.04
C GLU A 98 -3.18 -15.67 -2.61
N PRO A 99 -4.18 -15.55 -3.50
CA PRO A 99 -5.48 -15.05 -3.12
C PRO A 99 -6.20 -16.05 -2.21
N SER A 100 -6.70 -15.56 -1.07
CA SER A 100 -7.41 -16.32 -0.07
C SER A 100 -8.60 -15.54 0.48
N CYS A 101 -9.61 -16.26 0.97
CA CYS A 101 -10.82 -15.65 1.50
C CYS A 101 -10.74 -15.56 3.03
N LEU A 102 -10.46 -14.36 3.52
CA LEU A 102 -10.14 -14.13 4.93
C LEU A 102 -11.12 -13.14 5.56
N ASP A 103 -11.41 -13.34 6.85
CA ASP A 103 -12.03 -12.31 7.67
C ASP A 103 -10.90 -11.42 8.19
N ILE A 104 -10.75 -10.26 7.57
CA ILE A 104 -9.73 -9.27 7.88
C ILE A 104 -10.27 -8.17 8.82
N GLY A 105 -11.39 -8.42 9.50
CA GLY A 105 -12.01 -7.43 10.39
C GLY A 105 -12.91 -6.42 9.68
N VAL A 106 -13.51 -6.80 8.54
CA VAL A 106 -14.56 -5.97 7.94
C VAL A 106 -15.76 -5.88 8.90
N PRO A 107 -16.44 -4.72 9.01
CA PRO A 107 -17.44 -4.49 10.05
C PRO A 107 -18.65 -5.43 9.97
N ASP A 108 -18.96 -5.96 8.77
CA ASP A 108 -20.04 -6.92 8.56
C ASP A 108 -19.65 -8.38 8.85
N GLY A 109 -18.39 -8.67 9.23
CA GLY A 109 -17.87 -10.02 9.44
C GLY A 109 -17.84 -10.89 8.19
N ARG A 110 -17.92 -10.27 7.00
CA ARG A 110 -17.86 -10.96 5.71
C ARG A 110 -16.44 -11.38 5.39
N LEU A 111 -16.30 -12.49 4.68
CA LEU A 111 -15.02 -12.88 4.11
C LEU A 111 -14.77 -12.07 2.84
N VAL A 112 -13.55 -11.61 2.66
CA VAL A 112 -13.13 -10.87 1.48
C VAL A 112 -11.88 -11.50 0.89
N CYS A 113 -11.68 -11.27 -0.40
CA CYS A 113 -10.47 -11.70 -1.07
C CYS A 113 -9.27 -10.90 -0.57
N ALA A 114 -8.30 -11.59 -0.02
CA ALA A 114 -7.09 -11.01 0.51
C ALA A 114 -5.89 -11.79 -0.03
N LEU A 115 -4.75 -11.12 -0.14
CA LEU A 115 -3.52 -11.77 -0.57
C LEU A 115 -2.79 -12.31 0.65
N ASP A 116 -2.71 -13.64 0.77
CA ASP A 116 -1.99 -14.31 1.84
C ASP A 116 -0.49 -14.36 1.51
N CYS A 117 0.31 -13.74 2.37
CA CYS A 117 1.76 -13.69 2.29
C CYS A 117 2.43 -14.55 3.38
N SER A 118 1.72 -15.56 3.90
CA SER A 118 2.31 -16.48 4.87
C SER A 118 3.39 -17.36 4.23
N GLU A 119 3.19 -17.73 2.97
CA GLU A 119 4.09 -18.58 2.18
C GLU A 119 4.77 -17.82 1.03
N GLY A 120 4.51 -16.52 0.92
CA GLY A 120 4.82 -15.72 -0.27
C GLY A 120 5.16 -14.26 0.02
N GLU A 121 5.46 -13.52 -1.05
CA GLU A 121 5.87 -12.11 -0.99
C GLU A 121 4.80 -11.20 -1.62
N CYS A 122 4.60 -10.01 -1.06
CA CYS A 122 3.52 -9.14 -1.51
C CYS A 122 3.82 -8.46 -2.84
N PRO A 123 2.79 -8.13 -3.66
CA PRO A 123 2.94 -7.30 -4.85
C PRO A 123 3.65 -5.97 -4.56
N ALA A 124 4.14 -5.29 -5.60
CA ALA A 124 4.78 -3.99 -5.45
C ALA A 124 3.89 -3.00 -4.67
N ASP A 125 4.54 -2.21 -3.81
CA ASP A 125 3.91 -1.23 -2.91
C ASP A 125 2.92 -1.81 -1.88
N MET A 126 2.95 -3.12 -1.66
CA MET A 126 2.24 -3.77 -0.56
C MET A 126 3.19 -4.32 0.50
N ARG A 127 2.73 -4.33 1.75
CA ARG A 127 3.49 -4.86 2.90
C ARG A 127 2.79 -6.05 3.53
N CYS A 128 3.57 -7.06 3.91
CA CYS A 128 3.06 -8.27 4.54
C CYS A 128 2.88 -8.08 6.05
N GLU A 129 1.65 -7.86 6.50
CA GLU A 129 1.32 -7.63 7.91
C GLU A 129 0.57 -8.79 8.55
N GLY A 130 0.78 -8.95 9.86
CA GLY A 130 0.05 -9.93 10.66
C GLY A 130 -1.29 -9.38 11.11
N ILE A 131 -2.36 -10.15 10.91
CA ILE A 131 -3.70 -9.84 11.40
C ILE A 131 -4.22 -10.98 12.28
N GLU A 132 -5.08 -10.65 13.24
CA GLU A 132 -5.86 -11.64 13.97
C GLU A 132 -7.21 -11.84 13.28
N THR A 133 -7.49 -13.06 12.85
CA THR A 133 -8.80 -13.45 12.31
C THR A 133 -9.49 -14.42 13.29
N PRO A 134 -10.81 -14.66 13.16
CA PRO A 134 -11.51 -15.66 13.97
C PRO A 134 -10.95 -17.08 13.82
N THR A 135 -10.26 -17.36 12.70
CA THR A 135 -9.62 -18.66 12.41
C THR A 135 -8.16 -18.72 12.87
N GLY A 136 -7.59 -17.61 13.35
CA GLY A 136 -6.26 -17.53 13.92
C GLY A 136 -5.43 -16.37 13.37
N ALA A 137 -4.16 -16.29 13.77
CA ALA A 137 -3.23 -15.31 13.21
C ALA A 137 -2.94 -15.64 11.74
N ARG A 138 -3.03 -14.65 10.86
CA ARG A 138 -2.73 -14.75 9.41
C ARG A 138 -1.80 -13.63 8.97
N ARG A 139 -1.15 -13.78 7.81
CA ARG A 139 -0.34 -12.72 7.20
C ARG A 139 -0.92 -12.32 5.86
N VAL A 140 -1.22 -11.03 5.71
CA VAL A 140 -1.93 -10.48 4.56
C VAL A 140 -1.15 -9.31 3.97
N CYS A 141 -1.15 -9.20 2.65
CA CYS A 141 -0.63 -8.03 1.95
C CYS A 141 -1.63 -6.89 2.02
N PHE A 142 -1.14 -5.70 2.38
CA PHE A 142 -1.87 -4.44 2.35
C PHE A 142 -1.16 -3.43 1.48
#